data_AF-A0A6N7Y3Q2-F1
#
_entry.id   AF-A0A6N7Y3Q2-F1
#
_cell.length_a   1.000
_cell.length_b   1.000
_cell.length_c   1.000
_cell.angle_alpha   90.00
_cell.angle_beta   90.00
_cell.angle_gamma   90.00
#
_symmetry.space_group_name_H-M   'P 1'
#
loop_
_entity.id
_entity.type
_entity.pdbx_description
1 polymer ?
#
loop_
_entity_poly.entity_id
_entity_poly.type
_entity_poly.pdbx_seq_one_letter_code
_entity_poly.pdbx_strand_id
1 'polypeptide(L)'
;MRNFNLTFIGDIRIFESDVVKMAIRYLDKCYSEPIVIQEMCEMLGVSYSHFHRSFKQKIGKSPQEYLINTRLTAAMELLQNSRTSIRKIADYCGFQDERNLQRMFSKNIGITPNAFREKMSYDMRDGVLENLIIFPYNEKCQVSLGELKGKGVTNMFKQMRSKGVVAAALSLILLLSACSTIPTDSGVTNYIPNSEVTTQASEMEDTEPIEEGTRTISTAMGDVEVPVSPKRVVVIFVQGDLLALGITPVATSFNTGAAFENEAQEISVIDAFSINEEEIMALDPDLILWDTQDESIYQSLSKIAPTIACNYFAMNYQERLRFLGEIFNCSEKAEELIQAFESKIKDAKQKLANEGLSDKSVLCIEKREDVLSASWLGRGAPLMYDLLGFNIPEKLQEAMKDSKNAHAGGVKLSYEVINEYAGDFILVNGALGDFGNNNVWNSVPAVKGDRVISAPSNMFWFNDIISMNAQIDLILNAILEIE
;
A
#
# COMPACT_ATOMS: atom_id res chain seq x y z
N MET A 1 14.80 28.03 -1.79
CA MET A 1 14.00 28.32 -0.58
C MET A 1 12.53 28.25 -0.97
N ARG A 2 11.75 27.35 -0.36
CA ARG A 2 10.28 27.36 -0.42
C ARG A 2 9.78 27.10 0.99
N ASN A 3 8.86 27.93 1.45
CA ASN A 3 8.37 27.91 2.82
C ASN A 3 7.52 26.66 3.02
N PHE A 4 7.96 25.79 3.92
CA PHE A 4 7.03 24.96 4.69
C PHE A 4 6.50 25.85 5.82
N ASN A 5 5.19 25.84 6.05
CA ASN A 5 4.64 26.51 7.24
C ASN A 5 5.07 25.67 8.45
N LEU A 6 5.81 26.29 9.36
CA LEU A 6 6.34 25.66 10.56
C LEU A 6 5.62 26.24 11.76
N THR A 7 4.87 25.40 12.47
CA THR A 7 4.31 25.71 13.78
C THR A 7 5.11 24.93 14.81
N PHE A 8 5.68 25.61 15.80
CA PHE A 8 6.58 25.01 16.80
C PHE A 8 5.89 24.94 18.17
N ILE A 9 5.88 23.75 18.77
CA ILE A 9 5.62 23.52 20.21
C ILE A 9 6.58 22.42 20.66
N GLY A 10 7.62 22.78 21.42
CA GLY A 10 8.70 21.85 21.83
C GLY A 10 9.61 21.39 20.68
N ASP A 11 10.65 20.63 21.01
CA ASP A 11 11.69 20.16 20.05
C ASP A 11 11.25 18.95 19.19
N ILE A 12 9.94 18.76 18.98
CA ILE A 12 9.36 17.66 18.20
C ILE A 12 8.96 18.16 16.81
N ARG A 13 9.43 17.47 15.75
CA ARG A 13 9.10 17.79 14.36
C ARG A 13 7.82 17.10 13.93
N ILE A 14 6.68 17.76 14.12
CA ILE A 14 5.37 17.26 13.63
C ILE A 14 5.39 17.21 12.09
N PHE A 15 5.21 16.02 11.52
CA PHE A 15 5.16 15.81 10.07
C PHE A 15 3.73 15.92 9.57
N GLU A 16 3.32 17.11 9.11
CA GLU A 16 1.98 17.35 8.57
C GLU A 16 1.77 16.56 7.26
N SER A 17 0.80 15.65 7.23
CA SER A 17 0.57 14.76 6.08
C SER A 17 -0.06 15.52 4.90
N ASP A 18 0.63 15.53 3.76
CA ASP A 18 0.13 16.24 2.57
C ASP A 18 -0.96 15.43 1.85
N VAL A 19 -2.21 15.60 2.27
CA VAL A 19 -3.41 14.95 1.70
C VAL A 19 -3.47 15.07 0.17
N VAL A 20 -2.97 16.17 -0.41
CA VAL A 20 -2.96 16.33 -1.88
C VAL A 20 -1.97 15.36 -2.53
N LYS A 21 -0.83 15.07 -1.90
CA LYS A 21 0.12 14.05 -2.40
C LYS A 21 -0.43 12.64 -2.23
N MET A 22 -1.16 12.36 -1.14
CA MET A 22 -1.82 11.07 -0.92
C MET A 22 -2.89 10.82 -1.98
N ALA A 23 -3.74 11.81 -2.25
CA ALA A 23 -4.74 11.73 -3.32
C ALA A 23 -4.10 11.58 -4.71
N ILE A 24 -2.99 12.27 -5.01
CA ILE A 24 -2.26 12.07 -6.27
C ILE A 24 -1.78 10.61 -6.39
N ARG A 25 -1.13 10.07 -5.36
CA ARG A 25 -0.69 8.66 -5.36
C ARG A 25 -1.85 7.68 -5.57
N TYR A 26 -3.01 7.94 -4.97
CA TYR A 26 -4.22 7.13 -5.18
C TYR A 26 -4.74 7.24 -6.62
N LEU A 27 -4.92 8.47 -7.12
CA LEU A 27 -5.41 8.72 -8.49
C LEU A 27 -4.47 8.13 -9.55
N ASP A 28 -3.15 8.19 -9.34
CA ASP A 28 -2.15 7.63 -10.27
C ASP A 28 -2.03 6.11 -10.16
N LYS A 29 -2.27 5.51 -8.99
CA LYS A 29 -2.26 4.04 -8.79
C LYS A 29 -3.53 3.36 -9.30
N CYS A 30 -4.67 4.03 -9.19
CA CYS A 30 -6.00 3.43 -9.39
C CYS A 30 -6.77 4.02 -10.60
N TYR A 31 -6.13 4.78 -11.50
CA TYR A 31 -6.85 5.50 -12.56
C TYR A 31 -7.72 4.60 -13.47
N SER A 32 -7.38 3.33 -13.65
CA SER A 32 -8.15 2.36 -14.43
C SER A 32 -9.52 2.03 -13.82
N GLU A 33 -9.66 2.20 -12.50
CA GLU A 33 -10.85 1.80 -11.75
C GLU A 33 -11.92 2.89 -11.75
N PRO A 34 -13.21 2.57 -11.51
CA PRO A 34 -14.28 3.55 -11.39
C PRO A 34 -14.17 4.40 -10.11
N ILE A 35 -13.21 5.33 -10.06
CA ILE A 35 -13.00 6.25 -8.94
C ILE A 35 -14.12 7.31 -8.85
N VAL A 36 -14.77 7.39 -7.70
CA VAL A 36 -15.57 8.54 -7.28
C VAL A 36 -14.72 9.44 -6.37
N ILE A 37 -14.54 10.71 -6.76
CA ILE A 37 -13.69 11.65 -5.99
C ILE A 37 -14.24 11.88 -4.57
N GLN A 38 -15.56 11.79 -4.37
CA GLN A 38 -16.21 11.91 -3.07
C GLN A 38 -15.80 10.77 -2.11
N GLU A 39 -15.89 9.52 -2.56
CA GLU A 39 -15.46 8.33 -1.80
C GLU A 39 -13.96 8.38 -1.46
N MET A 40 -13.13 8.88 -2.38
CA MET A 40 -11.70 9.14 -2.12
C MET A 40 -11.48 10.26 -1.08
N CYS A 41 -12.35 11.27 -1.02
CA CYS A 41 -12.28 12.31 0.03
C CYS A 41 -12.63 11.73 1.41
N GLU A 42 -13.61 10.84 1.44
CA GLU A 42 -14.06 10.13 2.65
C GLU A 42 -12.96 9.17 3.16
N MET A 43 -12.36 8.37 2.26
CA MET A 43 -11.17 7.53 2.55
C MET A 43 -9.95 8.33 3.04
N LEU A 44 -9.83 9.60 2.66
CA LEU A 44 -8.74 10.50 3.06
C LEU A 44 -9.11 11.44 4.23
N GLY A 45 -10.26 11.24 4.89
CA GLY A 45 -10.68 12.01 6.06
C GLY A 45 -10.91 13.51 5.81
N VAL A 46 -11.12 13.94 4.56
CA VAL A 46 -11.22 15.38 4.21
C VAL A 46 -12.52 15.75 3.52
N SER A 47 -13.10 16.89 3.91
CA SER A 47 -14.28 17.40 3.19
C SER A 47 -13.94 17.75 1.74
N TYR A 48 -14.81 17.34 0.80
CA TYR A 48 -14.63 17.59 -0.64
C TYR A 48 -14.35 19.07 -0.96
N SER A 49 -15.01 20.00 -0.28
CA SER A 49 -14.80 21.44 -0.44
C SER A 49 -13.40 21.90 -0.04
N HIS A 50 -12.83 21.34 1.04
CA HIS A 50 -11.46 21.60 1.46
C HIS A 50 -10.47 20.94 0.50
N PHE A 51 -10.66 19.64 0.22
CA PHE A 51 -9.83 18.88 -0.70
C PHE A 51 -9.74 19.51 -2.09
N HIS A 52 -10.88 19.80 -2.72
CA HIS A 52 -10.94 20.41 -4.05
C HIS A 52 -10.25 21.79 -4.08
N ARG A 53 -10.38 22.59 -3.02
CA ARG A 53 -9.69 23.89 -2.92
C ARG A 53 -8.17 23.70 -2.81
N SER A 54 -7.71 22.87 -1.88
CA SER A 54 -6.29 22.62 -1.62
C SER A 54 -5.60 21.93 -2.80
N PHE A 55 -6.25 20.97 -3.44
CA PHE A 55 -5.77 20.30 -4.65
C PHE A 55 -5.65 21.29 -5.81
N LYS A 56 -6.67 22.10 -6.07
CA LYS A 56 -6.63 23.13 -7.13
C LYS A 56 -5.61 24.22 -6.85
N GLN A 57 -5.38 24.59 -5.59
CA GLN A 57 -4.35 25.56 -5.20
C GLN A 57 -2.93 25.02 -5.38
N LYS A 58 -2.67 23.74 -5.07
CA LYS A 58 -1.33 23.13 -5.21
C LYS A 58 -1.02 22.67 -6.64
N ILE A 59 -2.01 22.16 -7.38
CA ILE A 59 -1.83 21.47 -8.68
C ILE A 59 -2.34 22.30 -9.87
N GLY A 60 -3.11 23.37 -9.63
CA GLY A 60 -3.66 24.25 -10.67
C GLY A 60 -4.88 23.68 -11.42
N LYS A 61 -5.24 22.42 -11.19
CA LYS A 61 -6.38 21.69 -11.79
C LYS A 61 -7.27 21.10 -10.69
N SER A 62 -8.55 20.84 -10.97
CA SER A 62 -9.39 20.06 -10.06
C SER A 62 -8.96 18.57 -10.02
N PRO A 63 -9.29 17.82 -8.96
CA PRO A 63 -8.99 16.38 -8.87
C PRO A 63 -9.57 15.57 -10.03
N GLN A 64 -10.78 15.92 -10.49
CA GLN A 64 -11.43 15.24 -11.60
C GLN A 64 -10.76 15.56 -12.96
N GLU A 65 -10.31 16.80 -13.16
CA GLU A 65 -9.48 17.15 -14.32
C GLU A 65 -8.11 16.46 -14.27
N TYR A 66 -7.53 16.27 -13.08
CA TYR A 66 -6.29 15.52 -12.90
C TYR A 66 -6.47 14.06 -13.34
N LEU A 67 -7.45 13.35 -12.77
CA LEU A 67 -7.78 11.98 -13.14
C LEU A 67 -8.05 11.81 -14.65
N ILE A 68 -8.84 12.71 -15.26
CA ILE A 68 -9.08 12.68 -16.71
C ILE A 68 -7.78 12.83 -17.50
N ASN A 69 -6.84 13.69 -17.07
CA ASN A 69 -5.55 13.83 -17.73
C ASN A 69 -4.69 12.56 -17.57
N THR A 70 -4.59 11.97 -16.37
CA THR A 70 -3.85 10.71 -16.14
C THR A 70 -4.37 9.59 -17.03
N ARG A 71 -5.70 9.41 -17.11
CA ARG A 71 -6.35 8.44 -18.02
C ARG A 71 -6.08 8.71 -19.49
N LEU A 72 -6.04 9.98 -19.91
CA LEU A 72 -5.72 10.36 -21.29
C LEU A 72 -4.25 10.12 -21.63
N THR A 73 -3.32 10.31 -20.69
CA THR A 73 -1.90 9.97 -20.88
C THR A 73 -1.72 8.48 -21.11
N ALA A 74 -2.29 7.63 -20.25
CA ALA A 74 -2.28 6.18 -20.45
C ALA A 74 -2.94 5.77 -21.78
N ALA A 75 -4.03 6.44 -22.19
CA ALA A 75 -4.64 6.20 -23.49
C ALA A 75 -3.73 6.61 -24.66
N MET A 76 -2.98 7.71 -24.57
CA MET A 76 -1.99 8.12 -25.59
C MET A 76 -0.88 7.09 -25.74
N GLU A 77 -0.34 6.56 -24.63
CA GLU A 77 0.68 5.52 -24.63
C GLU A 77 0.19 4.22 -25.29
N LEU A 78 -1.05 3.79 -24.97
CA LEU A 78 -1.67 2.62 -25.61
C LEU A 78 -2.01 2.85 -27.09
N LEU A 79 -2.31 4.08 -27.50
CA LEU A 79 -2.55 4.45 -28.90
C LEU A 79 -1.27 4.44 -29.74
N GLN A 80 -0.13 4.83 -29.14
CA GLN A 80 1.21 4.81 -29.75
C GLN A 80 1.76 3.39 -29.85
N ASN A 81 1.76 2.64 -28.73
CA ASN A 81 2.49 1.38 -28.61
C ASN A 81 1.66 0.13 -28.96
N SER A 82 0.36 0.27 -29.25
CA SER A 82 -0.50 -0.89 -29.55
C SER A 82 -1.53 -0.64 -30.66
N ARG A 83 -1.88 -1.73 -31.36
CA ARG A 83 -2.98 -1.78 -32.36
C ARG A 83 -4.35 -2.07 -31.73
N THR A 84 -4.48 -1.93 -30.40
CA THR A 84 -5.69 -2.26 -29.64
C THR A 84 -6.89 -1.40 -30.08
N SER A 85 -8.11 -1.95 -30.06
CA SER A 85 -9.31 -1.19 -30.40
C SER A 85 -9.56 -0.06 -29.39
N ILE A 86 -10.15 1.06 -29.86
CA ILE A 86 -10.40 2.24 -29.02
C ILE A 86 -11.32 1.88 -27.83
N ARG A 87 -12.27 0.96 -28.03
CA ARG A 87 -13.08 0.39 -26.95
C ARG A 87 -12.24 -0.25 -25.84
N LYS A 88 -11.34 -1.18 -26.17
CA LYS A 88 -10.48 -1.83 -25.15
C LYS A 88 -9.53 -0.84 -24.47
N ILE A 89 -9.08 0.20 -25.17
CA ILE A 89 -8.28 1.29 -24.58
C ILE A 89 -9.13 2.13 -23.62
N ALA A 90 -10.41 2.37 -23.93
CA ALA A 90 -11.34 3.01 -23.01
C ALA A 90 -11.49 2.19 -21.72
N ASP A 91 -11.73 0.88 -21.86
CA ASP A 91 -11.87 -0.06 -20.74
C ASP A 91 -10.60 -0.07 -19.86
N TYR A 92 -9.40 -0.26 -20.43
CA TYR A 92 -8.14 -0.28 -19.68
C TYR A 92 -7.75 1.04 -19.01
N CYS A 93 -8.18 2.18 -19.57
CA CYS A 93 -7.91 3.51 -19.00
C CYS A 93 -9.05 4.03 -18.10
N GLY A 94 -10.00 3.19 -17.69
CA GLY A 94 -11.09 3.56 -16.78
C GLY A 94 -12.12 4.53 -17.35
N PHE A 95 -12.28 4.58 -18.68
CA PHE A 95 -13.38 5.33 -19.31
C PHE A 95 -14.63 4.45 -19.42
N GLN A 96 -15.80 5.03 -19.14
CA GLN A 96 -17.08 4.30 -19.14
C GLN A 96 -17.42 3.63 -20.48
N ASP A 97 -17.09 4.27 -21.60
CA ASP A 97 -17.21 3.70 -22.94
C ASP A 97 -16.28 4.40 -23.95
N GLU A 98 -16.19 3.83 -25.16
CA GLU A 98 -15.45 4.40 -26.28
C GLU A 98 -15.84 5.86 -26.59
N ARG A 99 -17.13 6.22 -26.47
CA ARG A 99 -17.62 7.58 -26.75
C ARG A 99 -17.14 8.57 -25.68
N ASN A 100 -17.06 8.14 -24.43
CA ASN A 100 -16.51 8.92 -23.32
C ASN A 100 -15.02 9.22 -23.57
N LEU A 101 -14.22 8.19 -23.90
CA LEU A 101 -12.81 8.37 -24.31
C LEU A 101 -12.70 9.31 -25.51
N GLN A 102 -13.39 9.05 -26.61
CA GLN A 102 -13.33 9.89 -27.82
C GLN A 102 -13.67 11.37 -27.53
N ARG A 103 -14.68 11.63 -26.69
CA ARG A 103 -15.11 12.98 -26.29
C ARG A 103 -14.07 13.65 -25.40
N MET A 104 -13.54 12.97 -24.39
CA MET A 104 -12.52 13.53 -23.48
C MET A 104 -11.19 13.76 -24.20
N PHE A 105 -10.78 12.83 -25.05
CA PHE A 105 -9.54 12.93 -25.84
C PHE A 105 -9.62 14.11 -26.81
N SER A 106 -10.70 14.21 -27.61
CA SER A 106 -10.87 15.33 -28.55
C SER A 106 -10.98 16.68 -27.83
N LYS A 107 -11.60 16.73 -26.65
CA LYS A 107 -11.72 17.96 -25.85
C LYS A 107 -10.38 18.46 -25.29
N ASN A 108 -9.49 17.58 -24.84
CA ASN A 108 -8.25 17.96 -24.17
C ASN A 108 -7.02 17.97 -25.10
N ILE A 109 -7.00 17.10 -26.13
CA ILE A 109 -5.87 16.92 -27.07
C ILE A 109 -6.14 17.60 -28.43
N GLY A 110 -7.40 17.92 -28.74
CA GLY A 110 -7.80 18.66 -29.96
C GLY A 110 -7.96 17.82 -31.22
N ILE A 111 -7.61 16.53 -31.21
CA ILE A 111 -7.81 15.57 -32.29
C ILE A 111 -8.43 14.26 -31.77
N THR A 112 -8.93 13.40 -32.64
CA THR A 112 -9.53 12.11 -32.22
C THR A 112 -8.45 11.06 -31.89
N PRO A 113 -8.76 10.03 -31.07
CA PRO A 113 -7.83 8.93 -30.77
C PRO A 113 -7.25 8.23 -32.02
N ASN A 114 -8.08 8.01 -33.05
CA ASN A 114 -7.62 7.40 -34.31
C ASN A 114 -6.68 8.34 -35.08
N ALA A 115 -7.01 9.63 -35.20
CA ALA A 115 -6.13 10.60 -35.86
C ALA A 115 -4.79 10.77 -35.12
N PHE A 116 -4.80 10.68 -33.78
CA PHE A 116 -3.58 10.68 -32.96
C PHE A 116 -2.72 9.45 -33.25
N ARG A 117 -3.32 8.25 -33.28
CA ARG A 117 -2.63 7.00 -33.65
C ARG A 117 -2.04 7.05 -35.07
N GLU A 118 -2.81 7.54 -36.04
CA GLU A 118 -2.35 7.67 -37.44
C GLU A 118 -1.15 8.63 -37.55
N LYS A 119 -1.19 9.76 -36.83
CA LYS A 119 -0.07 10.72 -36.77
C LYS A 119 1.18 10.10 -36.14
N MET A 120 1.06 9.43 -35.00
CA MET A 120 2.19 8.80 -34.31
C MET A 120 2.77 7.60 -35.09
N SER A 121 1.93 6.91 -35.89
CA SER A 121 2.39 5.87 -36.82
C SER A 121 3.19 6.40 -38.02
N TYR A 122 3.21 7.72 -38.24
CA TYR A 122 4.09 8.39 -39.22
C TYR A 122 5.44 8.78 -38.60
N ASP A 123 5.45 9.42 -37.43
CA ASP A 123 6.71 9.80 -36.74
C ASP A 123 7.63 8.59 -36.50
N MET A 124 7.05 7.41 -36.20
CA MET A 124 7.81 6.16 -36.01
C MET A 124 8.40 5.56 -37.30
N ARG A 125 8.10 6.10 -38.49
CA ARG A 125 8.70 5.65 -39.77
C ARG A 125 9.94 6.46 -40.13
N ASP A 126 9.93 7.76 -39.86
CA ASP A 126 11.09 8.62 -40.14
C ASP A 126 12.23 8.36 -39.14
N GLY A 127 11.91 8.14 -37.85
CA GLY A 127 12.92 7.86 -36.81
C GLY A 127 13.62 6.49 -36.90
N VAL A 128 13.11 5.55 -37.69
CA VAL A 128 13.67 4.18 -37.84
C VAL A 128 14.52 4.04 -39.12
N LEU A 129 14.44 4.99 -40.05
CA LEU A 129 15.13 4.91 -41.35
C LEU A 129 16.61 5.37 -41.33
N GLU A 130 17.05 6.13 -40.32
CA GLU A 130 18.40 6.74 -40.36
C GLU A 130 19.55 5.91 -39.76
N ASN A 131 19.31 4.81 -39.02
CA ASN A 131 20.40 4.22 -38.22
C ASN A 131 20.59 2.69 -38.19
N LEU A 132 19.80 1.89 -38.91
CA LEU A 132 20.17 0.49 -39.21
C LEU A 132 19.48 -0.01 -40.49
N ILE A 133 20.20 0.02 -41.60
CA ILE A 133 20.54 -1.16 -42.42
C ILE A 133 21.54 -0.72 -43.50
N ILE A 134 22.73 -1.30 -43.45
CA ILE A 134 23.70 -1.25 -44.55
C ILE A 134 23.27 -2.33 -45.56
N PHE A 135 22.73 -1.91 -46.71
CA PHE A 135 22.61 -2.79 -47.88
C PHE A 135 23.55 -2.31 -49.00
N PRO A 136 24.68 -3.00 -49.21
CA PRO A 136 25.49 -2.81 -50.38
C PRO A 136 25.00 -3.76 -51.48
N TYR A 137 24.24 -3.27 -52.47
CA TYR A 137 24.36 -3.74 -53.86
C TYR A 137 23.61 -2.80 -54.83
N ASN A 138 24.32 -2.38 -55.87
CA ASN A 138 23.75 -1.78 -57.08
C ASN A 138 22.92 -2.83 -57.83
N GLU A 139 21.81 -2.42 -58.47
CA GLU A 139 21.76 -2.41 -59.94
C GLU A 139 20.56 -1.63 -60.51
N LYS A 140 20.69 -1.24 -61.78
CA LYS A 140 19.72 -0.40 -62.50
C LYS A 140 18.50 -1.21 -62.93
N CYS A 141 17.29 -0.75 -62.63
CA CYS A 141 16.17 -0.92 -63.55
C CYS A 141 15.08 0.13 -63.35
N GLN A 142 14.58 0.69 -64.45
CA GLN A 142 13.53 1.71 -64.46
C GLN A 142 12.14 1.07 -64.36
N VAL A 143 11.22 1.68 -63.61
CA VAL A 143 9.82 1.79 -64.05
C VAL A 143 9.28 3.17 -63.68
N SER A 144 8.77 3.90 -64.67
CA SER A 144 8.01 5.13 -64.52
C SER A 144 6.54 4.86 -64.83
N LEU A 145 5.67 5.04 -63.85
CA LEU A 145 4.21 5.14 -63.99
C LEU A 145 3.72 6.12 -62.90
N GLY A 146 2.98 7.19 -63.17
CA GLY A 146 2.44 7.65 -64.45
C GLY A 146 0.96 8.04 -64.31
N GLU A 147 0.71 9.22 -63.71
CA GLU A 147 -0.61 9.88 -63.63
C GLU A 147 -1.66 9.16 -62.75
N LEU A 148 -2.61 9.82 -62.06
CA LEU A 148 -3.49 10.91 -62.50
C LEU A 148 -3.85 11.95 -61.43
N LYS A 149 -4.20 13.14 -61.92
CA LYS A 149 -4.73 14.31 -61.19
C LYS A 149 -6.20 14.12 -60.81
N GLY A 150 -6.66 14.70 -59.70
CA GLY A 150 -8.09 14.82 -59.38
C GLY A 150 -8.40 15.82 -58.26
N LYS A 151 -9.05 16.95 -58.57
CA LYS A 151 -9.48 17.99 -57.60
C LYS A 151 -10.82 17.62 -56.97
N GLY A 152 -11.11 18.12 -55.76
CA GLY A 152 -12.48 18.11 -55.24
C GLY A 152 -12.68 18.61 -53.81
N VAL A 153 -12.74 19.93 -53.62
CA VAL A 153 -13.45 20.54 -52.47
C VAL A 153 -14.52 21.48 -53.04
N THR A 154 -15.66 21.60 -52.35
CA THR A 154 -16.85 22.41 -52.69
C THR A 154 -17.76 21.89 -53.83
N ASN A 155 -18.79 21.15 -53.42
CA ASN A 155 -20.24 21.33 -53.74
C ASN A 155 -20.96 20.08 -53.22
N MET A 156 -21.92 20.15 -52.29
CA MET A 156 -23.21 20.81 -52.49
C MET A 156 -23.90 21.14 -51.15
N PHE A 157 -24.47 22.33 -51.04
CA PHE A 157 -25.28 22.76 -49.89
C PHE A 157 -26.75 22.31 -50.00
N LYS A 158 -27.44 22.39 -48.86
CA LYS A 158 -28.73 23.10 -48.60
C LYS A 158 -29.97 22.27 -48.22
N GLN A 159 -30.78 22.92 -47.36
CA GLN A 159 -32.15 22.59 -46.90
C GLN A 159 -32.22 21.41 -45.89
N MET A 160 -32.98 21.48 -44.78
CA MET A 160 -34.06 22.40 -44.39
C MET A 160 -34.04 22.76 -42.89
N ARG A 161 -34.57 23.94 -42.53
CA ARG A 161 -34.97 24.29 -41.16
C ARG A 161 -36.48 24.03 -41.01
N SER A 162 -36.95 23.55 -39.86
CA SER A 162 -38.35 23.71 -39.45
C SER A 162 -38.43 24.19 -37.99
N LYS A 163 -39.40 25.06 -37.71
CA LYS A 163 -39.68 25.62 -36.39
C LYS A 163 -40.89 24.87 -35.83
N GLY A 164 -40.77 24.23 -34.67
CA GLY A 164 -41.91 23.50 -34.10
C GLY A 164 -41.73 22.95 -32.68
N VAL A 165 -40.52 22.47 -32.32
CA VAL A 165 -40.33 21.72 -31.06
C VAL A 165 -40.12 22.61 -29.82
N VAL A 166 -39.85 23.91 -29.99
CA VAL A 166 -39.62 24.85 -28.86
C VAL A 166 -40.92 25.22 -28.12
N ALA A 167 -42.10 24.88 -28.66
CA ALA A 167 -43.40 25.22 -28.07
C ALA A 167 -43.89 24.26 -26.97
N ALA A 168 -43.18 23.17 -26.69
CA ALA A 168 -43.63 22.11 -25.76
C ALA A 168 -43.14 22.26 -24.31
N ALA A 169 -42.32 23.27 -24.00
CA ALA A 169 -41.54 23.32 -22.76
C ALA A 169 -41.98 24.35 -21.70
N LEU A 170 -43.14 25.02 -21.86
CA LEU A 170 -43.47 26.23 -21.09
C LEU A 170 -44.91 26.35 -20.56
N SER A 171 -45.69 25.26 -20.54
CA SER A 171 -47.17 25.37 -20.34
C SER A 171 -47.79 24.48 -19.26
N LEU A 172 -47.04 23.71 -18.47
CA LEU A 172 -47.61 22.85 -17.41
C LEU A 172 -47.00 23.04 -16.01
N ILE A 173 -46.52 24.26 -15.71
CA ILE A 173 -46.56 24.77 -14.33
C ILE A 173 -47.95 25.42 -14.17
N LEU A 174 -48.95 24.63 -13.77
CA LEU A 174 -50.24 25.07 -13.20
C LEU A 174 -51.20 23.86 -13.07
N LEU A 175 -51.05 23.06 -12.01
CA LEU A 175 -52.19 22.38 -11.37
C LEU A 175 -51.85 22.20 -9.89
N LEU A 176 -52.69 22.81 -9.06
CA LEU A 176 -52.44 23.12 -7.65
C LEU A 176 -53.01 22.06 -6.68
N SER A 177 -52.25 21.82 -5.61
CA SER A 177 -52.66 21.59 -4.20
C SER A 177 -54.01 20.94 -3.81
N ALA A 178 -53.93 19.95 -2.92
CA ALA A 178 -54.84 19.71 -1.78
C ALA A 178 -54.03 18.95 -0.68
N CYS A 179 -53.88 19.48 0.54
CA CYS A 179 -54.65 19.18 1.78
C CYS A 179 -54.40 17.75 2.35
N SER A 180 -54.27 17.49 3.67
CA SER A 180 -54.45 18.33 4.89
C SER A 180 -54.03 17.65 6.21
N THR A 181 -53.58 18.47 7.19
CA THR A 181 -53.82 18.44 8.67
C THR A 181 -53.35 17.31 9.62
N ILE A 182 -52.99 17.76 10.84
CA ILE A 182 -52.42 17.09 12.04
C ILE A 182 -53.27 17.52 13.26
N PRO A 183 -53.59 16.67 14.27
CA PRO A 183 -53.02 16.88 15.64
C PRO A 183 -53.01 15.68 16.64
N THR A 184 -52.06 15.71 17.61
CA THR A 184 -52.18 15.33 19.06
C THR A 184 -52.45 13.85 19.50
N ASP A 185 -52.14 13.38 20.72
CA ASP A 185 -51.86 14.08 21.99
C ASP A 185 -50.93 13.34 23.01
N SER A 186 -50.37 14.17 23.89
CA SER A 186 -49.75 14.14 25.24
C SER A 186 -49.86 12.98 26.27
N GLY A 187 -48.95 13.03 27.27
CA GLY A 187 -49.06 12.39 28.62
C GLY A 187 -47.84 11.53 29.01
N VAL A 188 -46.75 12.05 29.60
CA VAL A 188 -46.53 12.46 31.02
C VAL A 188 -46.77 11.35 32.06
N THR A 189 -45.70 10.89 32.73
CA THR A 189 -45.55 10.95 34.20
C THR A 189 -44.15 10.52 34.66
N ASN A 190 -43.60 11.23 35.65
CA ASN A 190 -42.37 10.87 36.37
C ASN A 190 -42.67 9.86 37.48
N TYR A 191 -41.73 8.96 37.78
CA TYR A 191 -41.54 8.46 39.16
C TYR A 191 -40.10 7.99 39.39
N ILE A 192 -39.39 8.67 40.29
CA ILE A 192 -38.23 8.18 41.04
C ILE A 192 -38.48 8.67 42.48
N PRO A 193 -38.18 7.87 43.51
CA PRO A 193 -36.99 8.19 44.29
C PRO A 193 -36.13 6.98 44.63
N ASN A 194 -34.82 7.12 44.44
CA ASN A 194 -33.82 6.28 45.10
C ASN A 194 -33.81 6.59 46.60
N SER A 195 -33.51 5.59 47.42
CA SER A 195 -33.03 5.77 48.79
C SER A 195 -31.67 5.11 48.94
N GLU A 196 -30.73 5.85 49.50
CA GLU A 196 -29.34 5.43 49.71
C GLU A 196 -29.23 4.40 50.84
N VAL A 197 -28.25 3.50 50.74
CA VAL A 197 -27.71 2.76 51.89
C VAL A 197 -26.18 2.76 51.80
N THR A 198 -25.53 3.28 52.83
CA THR A 198 -24.08 3.33 52.99
C THR A 198 -23.67 2.56 54.22
N THR A 199 -22.76 1.59 54.08
CA THR A 199 -21.68 1.16 55.02
C THR A 199 -20.96 -0.04 54.38
N GLN A 200 -19.71 0.09 53.94
CA GLN A 200 -18.46 -0.09 54.69
C GLN A 200 -18.05 -1.54 54.99
N ALA A 201 -16.91 -1.90 54.38
CA ALA A 201 -15.76 -2.63 54.95
C ALA A 201 -15.91 -4.15 55.22
N SER A 202 -14.89 -4.99 55.04
CA SER A 202 -13.47 -4.79 54.65
C SER A 202 -12.81 -6.15 54.37
N GLU A 203 -11.81 -6.22 53.49
CA GLU A 203 -10.53 -6.92 53.76
C GLU A 203 -9.47 -6.55 52.71
N MET A 204 -8.22 -6.89 52.99
CA MET A 204 -7.02 -6.26 52.44
C MET A 204 -6.01 -7.34 52.05
N GLU A 205 -5.42 -7.25 50.85
CA GLU A 205 -4.22 -8.01 50.49
C GLU A 205 -3.35 -7.16 49.55
N ASP A 206 -2.03 -7.31 49.64
CA ASP A 206 -1.05 -6.36 49.12
C ASP A 206 -1.09 -6.23 47.58
N THR A 207 -1.37 -5.02 47.10
CA THR A 207 -1.00 -4.57 45.75
C THR A 207 0.15 -3.57 45.83
N GLU A 208 1.14 -3.73 44.95
CA GLU A 208 2.02 -2.62 44.59
C GLU A 208 1.16 -1.43 44.13
N PRO A 209 1.61 -0.17 44.31
CA PRO A 209 0.80 0.99 43.96
C PRO A 209 0.42 0.92 42.48
N ILE A 210 -0.86 0.66 42.22
CA ILE A 210 -1.43 0.85 40.89
C ILE A 210 -1.27 2.35 40.62
N GLU A 211 -0.45 2.72 39.64
CA GLU A 211 -0.39 4.10 39.15
C GLU A 211 -1.72 4.39 38.43
N GLU A 212 -2.73 4.76 39.22
CA GLU A 212 -4.03 5.22 38.73
C GLU A 212 -3.84 6.54 37.97
N GLY A 213 -3.86 6.46 36.65
CA GLY A 213 -3.72 7.61 35.78
C GLY A 213 -3.72 7.24 34.31
N THR A 214 -3.82 8.27 33.47
CA THR A 214 -3.61 8.20 32.03
C THR A 214 -2.39 9.03 31.63
N ARG A 215 -1.88 8.74 30.45
CA ARG A 215 -0.83 9.49 29.76
C ARG A 215 -1.31 9.83 28.36
N THR A 216 -1.15 11.09 27.98
CA THR A 216 -1.39 11.55 26.61
C THR A 216 -0.30 11.01 25.69
N ILE A 217 -0.70 10.24 24.66
CA ILE A 217 0.15 9.82 23.55
C ILE A 217 -0.33 10.56 22.29
N SER A 218 0.53 11.40 21.70
CA SER A 218 0.20 12.13 20.48
C SER A 218 0.34 11.24 19.24
N THR A 219 -0.76 11.02 18.51
CA THR A 219 -0.79 10.18 17.31
C THR A 219 -1.16 10.99 16.06
N ALA A 220 -1.08 10.37 14.87
CA ALA A 220 -1.60 10.96 13.64
C ALA A 220 -3.14 11.16 13.65
N MET A 221 -3.86 10.44 14.51
CA MET A 221 -5.31 10.56 14.71
C MET A 221 -5.68 11.54 15.85
N GLY A 222 -4.67 12.23 16.42
CA GLY A 222 -4.82 13.11 17.58
C GLY A 222 -4.22 12.54 18.87
N ASP A 223 -4.40 13.26 19.96
CA ASP A 223 -3.95 12.88 21.29
C ASP A 223 -4.86 11.80 21.89
N VAL A 224 -4.27 10.73 22.43
CA VAL A 224 -4.98 9.58 23.02
C VAL A 224 -4.57 9.44 24.49
N GLU A 225 -5.56 9.38 25.39
CA GLU A 225 -5.33 9.11 26.81
C GLU A 225 -5.21 7.60 27.06
N VAL A 226 -3.98 7.13 27.28
CA VAL A 226 -3.64 5.72 27.49
C VAL A 226 -3.44 5.44 28.98
N PRO A 227 -3.94 4.33 29.55
CA PRO A 227 -3.65 3.96 30.94
C PRO A 227 -2.14 3.89 31.22
N VAL A 228 -1.67 4.31 32.40
CA VAL A 228 -0.24 4.25 32.75
C VAL A 228 0.34 2.82 32.72
N SER A 229 -0.49 1.82 33.01
CA SER A 229 -0.12 0.40 32.91
C SER A 229 -1.27 -0.43 32.32
N PRO A 230 -1.42 -0.46 30.98
CA PRO A 230 -2.44 -1.26 30.31
C PRO A 230 -2.23 -2.76 30.59
N LYS A 231 -3.33 -3.49 30.86
CA LYS A 231 -3.34 -4.91 31.24
C LYS A 231 -4.07 -5.78 30.22
N ARG A 232 -4.96 -5.22 29.41
CA ARG A 232 -5.85 -5.94 28.47
C ARG A 232 -5.67 -5.37 27.07
N VAL A 233 -4.51 -5.63 26.49
CA VAL A 233 -4.11 -5.07 25.19
C VAL A 233 -4.60 -5.94 24.04
N VAL A 234 -5.28 -5.35 23.05
CA VAL A 234 -5.51 -5.97 21.73
C VAL A 234 -4.50 -5.36 20.74
N VAL A 235 -3.79 -6.19 19.98
CA VAL A 235 -2.68 -5.74 19.10
C VAL A 235 -2.62 -6.51 17.79
N ILE A 236 -2.36 -5.83 16.67
CA ILE A 236 -2.33 -6.47 15.34
C ILE A 236 -0.92 -6.36 14.76
N PHE A 237 -0.42 -7.47 14.21
CA PHE A 237 0.86 -7.61 13.51
C PHE A 237 2.17 -7.29 14.27
N VAL A 238 2.13 -6.59 15.42
CA VAL A 238 3.31 -6.18 16.22
C VAL A 238 3.44 -6.87 17.57
N GLN A 239 2.70 -7.96 17.79
CA GLN A 239 2.66 -8.67 19.07
C GLN A 239 4.03 -9.18 19.55
N GLY A 240 4.95 -9.53 18.64
CA GLY A 240 6.30 -9.97 19.01
C GLY A 240 7.14 -8.86 19.67
N ASP A 241 6.94 -7.60 19.30
CA ASP A 241 7.61 -6.47 19.94
C ASP A 241 7.04 -6.23 21.36
N LEU A 242 5.71 -6.41 21.56
CA LEU A 242 5.11 -6.36 22.89
C LEU A 242 5.62 -7.48 23.79
N LEU A 243 5.69 -8.72 23.27
CA LEU A 243 6.23 -9.86 24.02
C LEU A 243 7.70 -9.63 24.42
N ALA A 244 8.52 -9.03 23.55
CA ALA A 244 9.89 -8.65 23.89
C ALA A 244 9.94 -7.58 24.99
N LEU A 245 9.07 -6.57 24.92
CA LEU A 245 8.87 -5.58 25.98
C LEU A 245 8.25 -6.19 27.26
N GLY A 246 7.81 -7.44 27.25
CA GLY A 246 7.28 -8.17 28.41
C GLY A 246 5.78 -7.96 28.64
N ILE A 247 5.06 -7.57 27.59
CA ILE A 247 3.62 -7.31 27.59
C ILE A 247 2.95 -8.44 26.82
N THR A 248 2.09 -9.20 27.49
CA THR A 248 1.28 -10.24 26.85
C THR A 248 -0.09 -9.66 26.47
N PRO A 249 -0.42 -9.49 25.19
CA PRO A 249 -1.75 -9.02 24.78
C PRO A 249 -2.81 -10.11 24.98
N VAL A 250 -4.08 -9.70 25.13
CA VAL A 250 -5.20 -10.64 25.26
C VAL A 250 -5.64 -11.22 23.90
N ALA A 251 -5.41 -10.48 22.81
CA ALA A 251 -5.66 -10.96 21.45
C ALA A 251 -4.75 -10.34 20.38
N THR A 252 -4.57 -11.07 19.28
CA THR A 252 -3.80 -10.64 18.10
C THR A 252 -4.24 -11.33 16.80
N SER A 253 -3.56 -11.06 15.68
CA SER A 253 -3.99 -11.44 14.33
C SER A 253 -3.72 -12.87 13.91
N PHE A 254 -2.53 -13.40 14.26
CA PHE A 254 -2.11 -14.78 14.00
C PHE A 254 -0.71 -15.00 14.61
N ASN A 255 -0.47 -16.17 15.19
CA ASN A 255 0.82 -16.51 15.82
C ASN A 255 1.45 -17.79 15.25
N THR A 256 0.71 -18.57 14.46
CA THR A 256 1.14 -19.89 14.00
C THR A 256 2.40 -19.82 13.13
N GLY A 257 3.45 -20.56 13.49
CA GLY A 257 4.75 -20.55 12.84
C GLY A 257 5.58 -19.28 13.06
N ALA A 258 5.22 -18.42 14.01
CA ALA A 258 6.05 -17.28 14.43
C ALA A 258 7.24 -17.76 15.29
N ALA A 259 8.27 -16.93 15.41
CA ALA A 259 9.39 -17.23 16.33
C ALA A 259 8.96 -17.27 17.81
N PHE A 260 7.89 -16.54 18.15
CA PHE A 260 7.29 -16.42 19.47
C PHE A 260 6.00 -17.26 19.64
N GLU A 261 5.78 -18.28 18.79
CA GLU A 261 4.53 -19.06 18.81
C GLU A 261 4.27 -19.73 20.17
N ASN A 262 5.32 -20.14 20.90
CA ASN A 262 5.18 -20.80 22.21
C ASN A 262 4.76 -19.81 23.30
N GLU A 263 5.33 -18.61 23.29
CA GLU A 263 5.02 -17.49 24.16
C GLU A 263 3.61 -16.93 23.89
N ALA A 264 3.06 -17.20 22.71
CA ALA A 264 1.77 -16.70 22.24
C ALA A 264 0.63 -17.73 22.27
N GLN A 265 0.82 -18.91 22.87
CA GLN A 265 -0.19 -19.99 22.89
C GLN A 265 -1.50 -19.61 23.61
N GLU A 266 -1.44 -18.76 24.62
CA GLU A 266 -2.60 -18.31 25.41
C GLU A 266 -3.26 -17.02 24.85
N ILE A 267 -2.70 -16.45 23.78
CA ILE A 267 -3.19 -15.20 23.17
C ILE A 267 -4.31 -15.55 22.17
N SER A 268 -5.47 -14.89 22.32
CA SER A 268 -6.61 -15.12 21.42
C SER A 268 -6.30 -14.64 19.99
N VAL A 269 -6.85 -15.31 18.98
CA VAL A 269 -6.64 -14.94 17.56
C VAL A 269 -7.93 -14.36 16.98
N ILE A 270 -7.86 -13.13 16.46
CA ILE A 270 -8.97 -12.38 15.85
C ILE A 270 -8.63 -12.01 14.40
N ASP A 271 -9.65 -11.78 13.56
CA ASP A 271 -9.42 -11.39 12.16
C ASP A 271 -8.95 -9.92 12.05
N ALA A 272 -7.74 -9.73 11.53
CA ALA A 272 -7.14 -8.43 11.28
C ALA A 272 -7.64 -7.73 10.00
N PHE A 273 -8.23 -8.49 9.07
CA PHE A 273 -8.65 -8.03 7.75
C PHE A 273 -10.16 -7.75 7.67
N SER A 274 -10.95 -8.34 8.57
CA SER A 274 -12.38 -8.08 8.74
C SER A 274 -12.71 -7.82 10.20
N ILE A 275 -12.80 -6.54 10.58
CA ILE A 275 -12.96 -6.13 11.97
C ILE A 275 -14.32 -6.56 12.53
N ASN A 276 -14.28 -7.20 13.69
CA ASN A 276 -15.45 -7.63 14.45
C ASN A 276 -15.52 -6.88 15.80
N GLU A 277 -16.30 -5.80 15.85
CA GLU A 277 -16.44 -4.96 17.05
C GLU A 277 -16.92 -5.75 18.27
N GLU A 278 -17.88 -6.67 18.10
CA GLU A 278 -18.46 -7.45 19.20
C GLU A 278 -17.44 -8.39 19.84
N GLU A 279 -16.57 -9.00 19.03
CA GLU A 279 -15.48 -9.87 19.48
C GLU A 279 -14.38 -9.09 20.20
N ILE A 280 -14.04 -7.90 19.70
CA ILE A 280 -13.06 -7.01 20.36
C ILE A 280 -13.64 -6.47 21.68
N MET A 281 -14.93 -6.11 21.73
CA MET A 281 -15.61 -5.71 22.96
C MET A 281 -15.67 -6.84 23.99
N ALA A 282 -15.91 -8.08 23.56
CA ALA A 282 -15.97 -9.25 24.45
C ALA A 282 -14.63 -9.57 25.13
N LEU A 283 -13.52 -9.07 24.58
CA LEU A 283 -12.18 -9.16 25.20
C LEU A 283 -11.96 -8.10 26.30
N ASP A 284 -12.89 -7.17 26.52
CA ASP A 284 -12.80 -6.11 27.55
C ASP A 284 -11.42 -5.40 27.56
N PRO A 285 -10.98 -4.80 26.44
CA PRO A 285 -9.64 -4.22 26.34
C PRO A 285 -9.52 -2.86 27.05
N ASP A 286 -8.34 -2.56 27.57
CA ASP A 286 -8.00 -1.23 28.10
C ASP A 286 -7.06 -0.42 27.18
N LEU A 287 -6.53 -1.06 26.14
CA LEU A 287 -5.80 -0.43 25.04
C LEU A 287 -5.92 -1.27 23.76
N ILE A 288 -6.16 -0.61 22.63
CA ILE A 288 -6.17 -1.21 21.29
C ILE A 288 -5.03 -0.61 20.45
N LEU A 289 -4.17 -1.44 19.89
CA LEU A 289 -3.11 -1.06 18.96
C LEU A 289 -3.45 -1.58 17.56
N TRP A 290 -3.87 -0.71 16.64
CA TRP A 290 -4.36 -1.13 15.31
C TRP A 290 -3.49 -0.62 14.14
N ASP A 291 -3.15 -1.51 13.20
CA ASP A 291 -2.36 -1.16 12.01
C ASP A 291 -3.25 -0.52 10.92
N THR A 292 -3.64 0.74 11.13
CA THR A 292 -4.46 1.49 10.17
C THR A 292 -4.29 2.99 10.31
N GLN A 293 -4.71 3.71 9.27
CA GLN A 293 -4.96 5.16 9.30
C GLN A 293 -6.36 5.48 8.73
N ASP A 294 -7.24 4.47 8.68
CA ASP A 294 -8.65 4.63 8.32
C ASP A 294 -9.41 5.23 9.51
N GLU A 295 -9.95 6.43 9.31
CA GLU A 295 -10.71 7.18 10.30
C GLU A 295 -11.96 6.41 10.76
N SER A 296 -12.66 5.69 9.87
CA SER A 296 -13.87 4.95 10.24
C SER A 296 -13.56 3.76 11.15
N ILE A 297 -12.45 3.06 10.89
CA ILE A 297 -11.94 1.98 11.74
C ILE A 297 -11.51 2.55 13.10
N TYR A 298 -10.74 3.63 13.10
CA TYR A 298 -10.30 4.28 14.33
C TYR A 298 -11.47 4.75 15.21
N GLN A 299 -12.48 5.40 14.62
CA GLN A 299 -13.69 5.86 15.32
C GLN A 299 -14.63 4.72 15.74
N SER A 300 -14.46 3.52 15.19
CA SER A 300 -15.12 2.30 15.65
C SER A 300 -14.44 1.78 16.92
N LEU A 301 -13.15 1.45 16.82
CA LEU A 301 -12.34 0.88 17.91
C LEU A 301 -12.23 1.82 19.13
N SER A 302 -12.16 3.14 18.90
CA SER A 302 -12.11 4.16 19.97
C SER A 302 -13.37 4.24 20.84
N LYS A 303 -14.48 3.60 20.44
CA LYS A 303 -15.68 3.45 21.29
C LYS A 303 -15.58 2.26 22.25
N ILE A 304 -14.66 1.34 21.97
CA ILE A 304 -14.41 0.15 22.79
C ILE A 304 -13.38 0.49 23.87
N ALA A 305 -12.22 1.01 23.46
CA ALA A 305 -11.11 1.37 24.36
C ALA A 305 -10.21 2.44 23.73
N PRO A 306 -9.33 3.11 24.51
CA PRO A 306 -8.26 3.94 23.97
C PRO A 306 -7.53 3.22 22.84
N THR A 307 -7.48 3.85 21.67
CA THR A 307 -6.97 3.21 20.44
C THR A 307 -5.80 3.99 19.88
N ILE A 308 -4.69 3.31 19.58
CA ILE A 308 -3.57 3.86 18.82
C ILE A 308 -3.59 3.21 17.43
N ALA A 309 -4.10 3.98 16.47
CA ALA A 309 -4.11 3.64 15.05
C ALA A 309 -2.89 4.26 14.35
N CYS A 310 -1.96 3.44 13.87
CA CYS A 310 -0.85 3.91 13.05
C CYS A 310 -0.34 2.81 12.10
N ASN A 311 0.47 3.18 11.11
CA ASN A 311 1.08 2.22 10.20
C ASN A 311 2.42 1.74 10.77
N TYR A 312 2.41 0.58 11.41
CA TYR A 312 3.58 -0.01 12.06
C TYR A 312 4.58 -0.58 11.05
N PHE A 313 4.12 -1.01 9.86
CA PHE A 313 4.98 -1.50 8.78
C PHE A 313 5.82 -0.38 8.13
N ALA A 314 5.41 0.88 8.26
CA ALA A 314 6.17 2.03 7.77
C ALA A 314 7.31 2.45 8.71
N MET A 315 7.29 2.00 9.97
CA MET A 315 8.33 2.27 10.97
C MET A 315 9.48 1.27 10.84
N ASN A 316 10.72 1.75 11.01
CA ASN A 316 11.82 0.82 11.30
C ASN A 316 11.70 0.25 12.73
N TYR A 317 12.48 -0.78 13.04
CA TYR A 317 12.35 -1.47 14.32
C TYR A 317 12.74 -0.59 15.51
N GLN A 318 13.70 0.34 15.36
CA GLN A 318 14.05 1.26 16.44
C GLN A 318 12.94 2.28 16.72
N GLU A 319 12.34 2.86 15.67
CA GLU A 319 11.18 3.75 15.79
C GLU A 319 10.01 3.03 16.47
N ARG A 320 9.71 1.81 16.03
CA ARG A 320 8.58 1.03 16.54
C ARG A 320 8.78 0.60 17.99
N LEU A 321 9.96 0.08 18.35
CA LEU A 321 10.27 -0.29 19.74
C LEU A 321 10.26 0.93 20.68
N ARG A 322 10.78 2.09 20.24
CA ARG A 322 10.73 3.33 21.02
C ARG A 322 9.30 3.81 21.24
N PHE A 323 8.48 3.79 20.20
CA PHE A 323 7.07 4.20 20.27
C PHE A 323 6.26 3.27 21.19
N LEU A 324 6.43 1.95 21.06
CA LEU A 324 5.83 0.98 21.99
C LEU A 324 6.37 1.17 23.42
N GLY A 325 7.67 1.44 23.58
CA GLY A 325 8.29 1.76 24.86
C GLY A 325 7.71 3.01 25.53
N GLU A 326 7.33 4.03 24.74
CA GLU A 326 6.64 5.23 25.24
C GLU A 326 5.21 4.91 25.69
N ILE A 327 4.45 4.18 24.87
CA ILE A 327 3.06 3.76 25.13
C ILE A 327 2.96 2.96 26.45
N PHE A 328 3.88 2.02 26.67
CA PHE A 328 3.86 1.10 27.80
C PHE A 328 4.80 1.49 28.95
N ASN A 329 5.29 2.74 28.98
CA ASN A 329 6.19 3.25 30.01
C ASN A 329 7.45 2.38 30.26
N CYS A 330 8.01 1.79 29.20
CA CYS A 330 9.15 0.88 29.25
C CYS A 330 10.28 1.27 28.28
N SER A 331 10.46 2.56 28.04
CA SER A 331 11.47 3.12 27.13
C SER A 331 12.91 2.64 27.42
N GLU A 332 13.29 2.42 28.68
CA GLU A 332 14.61 1.86 29.02
C GLU A 332 14.80 0.46 28.43
N LYS A 333 13.82 -0.43 28.64
CA LYS A 333 13.81 -1.79 28.08
C LYS A 333 13.76 -1.79 26.55
N ALA A 334 13.07 -0.82 25.93
CA ALA A 334 13.09 -0.65 24.49
C ALA A 334 14.50 -0.33 23.96
N GLU A 335 15.25 0.57 24.62
CA GLU A 335 16.64 0.85 24.25
C GLU A 335 17.58 -0.33 24.52
N GLU A 336 17.38 -1.10 25.59
CA GLU A 336 18.14 -2.34 25.86
C GLU A 336 17.95 -3.36 24.72
N LEU A 337 16.72 -3.59 24.28
CA LEU A 337 16.39 -4.50 23.16
C LEU A 337 17.02 -4.02 21.84
N ILE A 338 16.96 -2.71 21.56
CA ILE A 338 17.60 -2.11 20.37
C ILE A 338 19.11 -2.32 20.42
N GLN A 339 19.77 -2.00 21.54
CA GLN A 339 21.22 -2.14 21.68
C GLN A 339 21.69 -3.59 21.58
N ALA A 340 20.96 -4.53 22.19
CA ALA A 340 21.26 -5.96 22.09
C ALA A 340 21.16 -6.46 20.63
N PHE A 341 20.12 -6.05 19.90
CA PHE A 341 19.94 -6.43 18.50
C PHE A 341 20.94 -5.74 17.56
N GLU A 342 21.28 -4.47 17.77
CA GLU A 342 22.34 -3.79 17.02
C GLU A 342 23.72 -4.44 17.24
N SER A 343 24.02 -4.90 18.47
CA SER A 343 25.21 -5.73 18.74
C SER A 343 25.16 -7.05 17.97
N LYS A 344 24.00 -7.74 17.95
CA LYS A 344 23.83 -8.99 17.20
C LYS A 344 24.02 -8.81 15.70
N ILE A 345 23.49 -7.73 15.10
CA ILE A 345 23.71 -7.40 13.68
C ILE A 345 25.20 -7.17 13.40
N LYS A 346 25.90 -6.46 14.29
CA LYS A 346 27.34 -6.21 14.17
C LYS A 346 28.15 -7.51 14.24
N ASP A 347 27.84 -8.40 15.17
CA ASP A 347 28.50 -9.69 15.32
C ASP A 347 28.18 -10.63 14.14
N ALA A 348 26.95 -10.60 13.63
CA ALA A 348 26.53 -11.30 12.41
C ALA A 348 27.36 -10.85 11.20
N LYS A 349 27.47 -9.53 10.98
CA LYS A 349 28.32 -8.94 9.93
C LYS A 349 29.79 -9.33 10.07
N GLN A 350 30.31 -9.35 11.30
CA GLN A 350 31.71 -9.74 11.53
C GLN A 350 31.96 -11.22 11.23
N LYS A 351 31.02 -12.12 11.56
CA LYS A 351 31.10 -13.54 11.18
C LYS A 351 31.12 -13.71 9.66
N LEU A 352 30.17 -13.08 8.96
CA LEU A 352 30.11 -13.10 7.49
C LEU A 352 31.38 -12.49 6.84
N ALA A 353 31.97 -11.46 7.44
CA ALA A 353 33.21 -10.88 6.96
C ALA A 353 34.43 -11.78 7.15
N ASN A 354 34.48 -12.57 8.23
CA ASN A 354 35.58 -13.50 8.51
C ASN A 354 35.65 -14.64 7.48
N GLU A 355 34.50 -15.17 7.05
CA GLU A 355 34.43 -16.21 6.02
C GLU A 355 34.48 -15.65 4.57
N GLY A 356 34.50 -14.33 4.39
CA GLY A 356 34.55 -13.71 3.05
C GLY A 356 33.21 -13.68 2.31
N LEU A 357 32.10 -13.70 3.07
CA LEU A 357 30.72 -13.69 2.58
C LEU A 357 30.12 -12.28 2.39
N SER A 358 30.79 -11.21 2.86
CA SER A 358 30.23 -9.85 2.87
C SER A 358 29.94 -9.23 1.50
N ASP A 359 30.50 -9.77 0.41
CA ASP A 359 30.26 -9.30 -0.95
C ASP A 359 29.23 -10.15 -1.72
N LYS A 360 28.71 -11.22 -1.10
CA LYS A 360 27.83 -12.18 -1.75
C LYS A 360 26.45 -11.59 -1.99
N SER A 361 25.82 -12.05 -3.06
CA SER A 361 24.46 -11.68 -3.45
C SER A 361 23.45 -12.74 -3.02
N VAL A 362 22.27 -12.31 -2.58
CA VAL A 362 21.19 -13.20 -2.13
C VAL A 362 19.93 -12.88 -2.90
N LEU A 363 19.33 -13.87 -3.54
CA LEU A 363 17.98 -13.73 -4.10
C LEU A 363 16.94 -14.21 -3.07
N CYS A 364 16.09 -13.31 -2.57
CA CYS A 364 14.95 -13.69 -1.73
C CYS A 364 13.73 -14.01 -2.60
N ILE A 365 13.21 -15.25 -2.52
CA ILE A 365 12.05 -15.72 -3.30
C ILE A 365 10.96 -16.35 -2.45
N GLU A 366 9.73 -16.31 -2.94
CA GLU A 366 8.58 -17.05 -2.41
C GLU A 366 7.84 -17.72 -3.58
N LYS A 367 7.36 -18.95 -3.37
CA LYS A 367 6.44 -19.63 -4.31
C LYS A 367 5.10 -19.86 -3.63
N ARG A 368 4.06 -19.13 -4.07
CA ARG A 368 2.67 -19.35 -3.64
C ARG A 368 1.90 -20.00 -4.77
N GLU A 369 1.41 -21.23 -4.55
CA GLU A 369 0.75 -22.02 -5.58
C GLU A 369 1.65 -22.12 -6.83
N ASP A 370 1.20 -21.60 -7.98
CA ASP A 370 1.94 -21.54 -9.25
C ASP A 370 2.70 -20.22 -9.48
N VAL A 371 2.66 -19.28 -8.53
CA VAL A 371 3.30 -17.95 -8.64
C VAL A 371 4.63 -17.93 -7.88
N LEU A 372 5.73 -17.94 -8.65
CA LEU A 372 7.05 -17.61 -8.15
C LEU A 372 7.25 -16.09 -8.15
N SER A 373 7.78 -15.52 -7.06
CA SER A 373 8.15 -14.10 -6.97
C SER A 373 9.48 -13.91 -6.27
N ALA A 374 10.24 -12.89 -6.67
CA ALA A 374 11.39 -12.39 -5.92
C ALA A 374 11.01 -11.10 -5.18
N SER A 375 11.45 -10.96 -3.93
CA SER A 375 11.11 -9.83 -3.05
C SER A 375 12.34 -8.98 -2.71
N TRP A 376 12.12 -7.67 -2.60
CA TRP A 376 13.04 -6.74 -1.94
C TRP A 376 12.41 -5.98 -0.77
N LEU A 377 11.08 -6.02 -0.62
CA LEU A 377 10.38 -5.61 0.60
C LEU A 377 9.69 -6.83 1.22
N GLY A 378 9.82 -7.01 2.54
CA GLY A 378 9.29 -8.16 3.27
C GLY A 378 10.02 -9.48 3.00
N ARG A 379 9.49 -10.61 3.52
CA ARG A 379 10.00 -11.98 3.32
C ARG A 379 11.48 -12.19 3.71
N GLY A 380 11.98 -11.41 4.67
CA GLY A 380 13.39 -11.38 5.05
C GLY A 380 14.31 -10.54 4.16
N ALA A 381 13.83 -10.01 3.02
CA ALA A 381 14.67 -9.24 2.12
C ALA A 381 15.28 -7.96 2.76
N PRO A 382 14.55 -7.14 3.56
CA PRO A 382 15.15 -6.04 4.31
C PRO A 382 16.18 -6.50 5.35
N LEU A 383 15.98 -7.69 5.95
CA LEU A 383 16.96 -8.28 6.87
C LEU A 383 18.25 -8.66 6.14
N MET A 384 18.15 -9.26 4.95
CA MET A 384 19.31 -9.61 4.13
C MET A 384 20.06 -8.37 3.61
N TYR A 385 19.32 -7.42 3.03
CA TYR A 385 19.93 -6.30 2.29
C TYR A 385 20.27 -5.11 3.18
N ASP A 386 19.33 -4.65 4.01
CA ASP A 386 19.53 -3.42 4.81
C ASP A 386 20.27 -3.73 6.12
N LEU A 387 19.88 -4.82 6.80
CA LEU A 387 20.44 -5.15 8.13
C LEU A 387 21.71 -5.98 8.07
N LEU A 388 21.78 -7.06 7.27
CA LEU A 388 22.98 -7.89 7.13
C LEU A 388 23.95 -7.39 6.05
N GLY A 389 23.46 -6.67 5.02
CA GLY A 389 24.30 -6.02 4.02
C GLY A 389 24.67 -6.89 2.81
N PHE A 390 23.92 -7.97 2.55
CA PHE A 390 24.10 -8.77 1.33
C PHE A 390 23.73 -7.99 0.08
N ASN A 391 24.41 -8.27 -1.03
CA ASN A 391 24.13 -7.61 -2.29
C ASN A 391 22.80 -8.07 -2.90
N ILE A 392 22.03 -7.12 -3.43
CA ILE A 392 20.85 -7.41 -4.25
C ILE A 392 21.34 -7.86 -5.64
N PRO A 393 20.88 -9.00 -6.20
CA PRO A 393 21.26 -9.44 -7.54
C PRO A 393 20.98 -8.37 -8.61
N GLU A 394 21.89 -8.20 -9.57
CA GLU A 394 21.85 -7.09 -10.54
C GLU A 394 20.50 -7.01 -11.29
N LYS A 395 19.96 -8.16 -11.72
CA LYS A 395 18.67 -8.23 -12.41
C LYS A 395 17.49 -7.82 -11.52
N LEU A 396 17.57 -8.09 -10.21
CA LEU A 396 16.58 -7.61 -9.25
C LEU A 396 16.71 -6.09 -9.04
N GLN A 397 17.93 -5.53 -9.03
CA GLN A 397 18.15 -4.08 -9.01
C GLN A 397 17.62 -3.38 -10.27
N GLU A 398 17.68 -4.01 -11.44
CA GLU A 398 17.00 -3.52 -12.65
C GLU A 398 15.48 -3.51 -12.45
N ALA A 399 14.92 -4.63 -11.97
CA ALA A 399 13.48 -4.75 -11.73
C ALA A 399 12.96 -3.72 -10.71
N MET A 400 13.74 -3.40 -9.67
CA MET A 400 13.43 -2.34 -8.68
C MET A 400 13.35 -0.94 -9.29
N LYS A 401 14.07 -0.66 -10.38
CA LYS A 401 14.07 0.64 -11.07
C LYS A 401 12.86 0.81 -12.01
N ASP A 402 12.18 -0.27 -12.42
CA ASP A 402 10.92 -0.18 -13.15
C ASP A 402 9.82 0.32 -12.21
N SER A 403 9.19 1.44 -12.55
CA SER A 403 8.13 2.07 -11.76
C SER A 403 6.90 1.18 -11.56
N LYS A 404 6.65 0.21 -12.45
CA LYS A 404 5.61 -0.82 -12.31
C LYS A 404 5.85 -1.73 -11.12
N ASN A 405 7.12 -2.02 -10.86
CA ASN A 405 7.58 -2.98 -9.86
C ASN A 405 7.87 -2.28 -8.53
N ALA A 406 8.46 -1.08 -8.56
CA ALA A 406 8.90 -0.32 -7.39
C ALA A 406 7.84 -0.17 -6.26
N HIS A 407 6.55 -0.19 -6.61
CA HIS A 407 5.42 -0.05 -5.68
C HIS A 407 4.89 -1.38 -5.11
N ALA A 408 5.37 -2.53 -5.60
CA ALA A 408 4.89 -3.86 -5.23
C ALA A 408 5.80 -4.60 -4.23
N GLY A 409 7.03 -4.14 -4.02
CA GLY A 409 7.99 -4.77 -3.11
C GLY A 409 8.58 -6.11 -3.60
N GLY A 410 8.20 -6.54 -4.80
CA GLY A 410 8.65 -7.76 -5.43
C GLY A 410 8.28 -7.79 -6.92
N VAL A 411 8.84 -8.75 -7.64
CA VAL A 411 8.59 -9.01 -9.06
C VAL A 411 8.22 -10.48 -9.26
N LYS A 412 7.19 -10.73 -10.07
CA LYS A 412 6.82 -12.11 -10.46
C LYS A 412 7.85 -12.67 -11.43
N LEU A 413 8.32 -13.88 -11.16
CA LEU A 413 9.29 -14.58 -12.00
C LEU A 413 8.61 -15.74 -12.72
N SER A 414 9.06 -16.04 -13.94
CA SER A 414 8.88 -17.37 -14.52
C SER A 414 10.10 -18.23 -14.19
N TYR A 415 9.96 -19.56 -14.31
CA TYR A 415 11.10 -20.46 -14.03
C TYR A 415 12.26 -20.22 -15.01
N GLU A 416 11.97 -19.91 -16.26
CA GLU A 416 12.95 -19.72 -17.34
C GLU A 416 13.92 -18.57 -17.06
N VAL A 417 13.46 -17.51 -16.38
CA VAL A 417 14.27 -16.33 -16.04
C VAL A 417 14.93 -16.41 -14.67
N ILE A 418 14.63 -17.41 -13.83
CA ILE A 418 15.13 -17.45 -12.44
C ILE A 418 16.66 -17.42 -12.37
N ASN A 419 17.33 -18.02 -13.36
CA ASN A 419 18.79 -18.06 -13.47
C ASN A 419 19.41 -16.68 -13.78
N GLU A 420 18.65 -15.73 -14.33
CA GLU A 420 19.09 -14.33 -14.52
C GLU A 420 19.00 -13.53 -13.21
N TYR A 421 18.12 -13.92 -12.29
CA TYR A 421 17.93 -13.27 -11.00
C TYR A 421 18.73 -13.91 -9.86
N ALA A 422 19.23 -15.14 -10.03
CA ALA A 422 19.94 -15.87 -8.99
C ALA A 422 21.18 -15.11 -8.50
N GLY A 423 21.30 -14.96 -7.18
CA GLY A 423 22.54 -14.55 -6.54
C GLY A 423 23.48 -15.72 -6.27
N ASP A 424 24.52 -15.48 -5.49
CA ASP A 424 25.40 -16.51 -4.93
C ASP A 424 24.62 -17.50 -4.06
N PHE A 425 23.65 -16.96 -3.30
CA PHE A 425 22.72 -17.71 -2.46
C PHE A 425 21.26 -17.39 -2.84
N ILE A 426 20.35 -18.30 -2.48
CA ILE A 426 18.89 -18.08 -2.60
C ILE A 426 18.25 -18.32 -1.24
N LEU A 427 17.50 -17.32 -0.75
CA LEU A 427 16.63 -17.45 0.41
C LEU A 427 15.22 -17.81 -0.07
N VAL A 428 14.79 -19.04 0.16
CA VAL A 428 13.46 -19.54 -0.21
C VAL A 428 12.54 -19.42 0.99
N ASN A 429 11.63 -18.44 0.93
CA ASN A 429 10.51 -18.34 1.84
C ASN A 429 9.46 -19.41 1.45
N GLY A 430 9.38 -20.49 2.21
CA GLY A 430 8.52 -21.65 1.94
C GLY A 430 9.26 -22.98 1.92
N ALA A 431 8.59 -24.03 1.45
CA ALA A 431 9.16 -25.36 1.38
C ALA A 431 9.93 -25.58 0.07
N LEU A 432 11.17 -26.08 0.16
CA LEU A 432 11.94 -26.46 -1.03
C LEU A 432 11.23 -27.51 -1.91
N GLY A 433 10.34 -28.32 -1.31
CA GLY A 433 9.49 -29.28 -2.01
C GLY A 433 8.55 -28.63 -3.05
N ASP A 434 8.19 -27.36 -2.91
CA ASP A 434 7.28 -26.65 -3.81
C ASP A 434 7.88 -26.42 -5.22
N PHE A 435 9.21 -26.59 -5.36
CA PHE A 435 9.95 -26.50 -6.62
C PHE A 435 10.04 -27.86 -7.33
N GLY A 436 9.83 -28.97 -6.61
CA GLY A 436 9.80 -30.34 -7.15
C GLY A 436 11.03 -30.73 -7.97
N ASN A 437 10.85 -31.61 -8.96
CA ASN A 437 11.89 -32.01 -9.93
C ASN A 437 11.98 -31.03 -11.12
N ASN A 438 11.89 -29.72 -10.87
CA ASN A 438 11.98 -28.73 -11.94
C ASN A 438 13.43 -28.63 -12.46
N ASN A 439 13.64 -29.04 -13.72
CA ASN A 439 14.96 -29.02 -14.36
C ASN A 439 15.61 -27.64 -14.43
N VAL A 440 14.83 -26.56 -14.52
CA VAL A 440 15.36 -25.19 -14.58
C VAL A 440 15.84 -24.77 -13.19
N TRP A 441 15.03 -25.00 -12.14
CA TRP A 441 15.44 -24.81 -10.74
C TRP A 441 16.73 -25.57 -10.41
N ASN A 442 16.76 -26.87 -10.70
CA ASN A 442 17.92 -27.74 -10.49
C ASN A 442 19.12 -27.37 -11.39
N SER A 443 18.94 -26.47 -12.37
CA SER A 443 20.03 -25.98 -13.21
C SER A 443 20.77 -24.77 -12.64
N VAL A 444 20.16 -24.04 -11.69
CA VAL A 444 20.66 -22.77 -11.15
C VAL A 444 21.98 -22.97 -10.36
N PRO A 445 23.01 -22.13 -10.54
CA PRO A 445 24.31 -22.26 -9.86
C PRO A 445 24.27 -22.26 -8.32
N ALA A 446 23.34 -21.53 -7.70
CA ALA A 446 23.14 -21.57 -6.25
C ALA A 446 22.59 -22.93 -5.82
N VAL A 447 21.54 -23.42 -6.50
CA VAL A 447 20.89 -24.72 -6.23
C VAL A 447 21.85 -25.90 -6.44
N LYS A 448 22.69 -25.86 -7.48
CA LYS A 448 23.72 -26.89 -7.75
C LYS A 448 24.88 -26.91 -6.75
N GLY A 449 25.11 -25.81 -6.05
CA GLY A 449 26.16 -25.70 -5.04
C GLY A 449 25.60 -25.73 -3.62
N ASP A 450 24.38 -26.26 -3.43
CA ASP A 450 23.68 -26.34 -2.15
C ASP A 450 23.49 -24.99 -1.40
N ARG A 451 23.64 -23.85 -2.10
CA ARG A 451 23.50 -22.47 -1.59
C ARG A 451 22.04 -22.01 -1.56
N VAL A 452 21.17 -22.82 -0.98
CA VAL A 452 19.73 -22.55 -0.84
C VAL A 452 19.32 -22.63 0.62
N ILE A 453 18.90 -21.50 1.17
CA ILE A 453 18.44 -21.36 2.55
C ILE A 453 16.92 -21.53 2.55
N SER A 454 16.39 -22.51 3.27
CA SER A 454 14.94 -22.65 3.48
C SER A 454 14.51 -21.83 4.68
N ALA A 455 13.63 -20.86 4.45
CA ALA A 455 13.06 -19.97 5.45
C ALA A 455 11.57 -20.29 5.68
N PRO A 456 11.13 -20.66 6.90
CA PRO A 456 9.72 -20.91 7.18
C PRO A 456 8.87 -19.66 6.92
N SER A 457 7.86 -19.76 6.05
CA SER A 457 7.14 -18.58 5.54
C SER A 457 6.48 -17.73 6.61
N ASN A 458 5.90 -18.36 7.64
CA ASN A 458 5.22 -17.66 8.73
C ASN A 458 6.24 -16.91 9.59
N MET A 459 7.36 -17.55 9.95
CA MET A 459 8.44 -16.93 10.72
C MET A 459 9.02 -15.71 10.00
N PHE A 460 9.16 -15.78 8.67
CA PHE A 460 9.65 -14.70 7.81
C PHE A 460 8.55 -13.77 7.28
N TRP A 461 7.32 -13.88 7.79
CA TRP A 461 6.28 -12.88 7.61
C TRP A 461 6.54 -11.66 8.51
N PHE A 462 6.94 -11.92 9.75
CA PHE A 462 7.09 -10.90 10.79
C PHE A 462 8.41 -10.12 10.69
N ASN A 463 8.38 -8.89 11.21
CA ASN A 463 9.52 -7.97 11.30
C ASN A 463 9.70 -7.41 12.73
N ASP A 464 9.12 -8.06 13.73
CA ASP A 464 9.32 -7.77 15.16
C ASP A 464 10.71 -8.22 15.64
N ILE A 465 11.13 -7.73 16.80
CA ILE A 465 12.47 -7.95 17.33
C ILE A 465 12.75 -9.41 17.71
N ILE A 466 11.75 -10.21 18.11
CA ILE A 466 11.94 -11.64 18.41
C ILE A 466 12.14 -12.39 17.10
N SER A 467 11.25 -12.19 16.13
CA SER A 467 11.34 -12.85 14.82
C SER A 467 12.62 -12.48 14.10
N MET A 468 13.01 -11.20 14.04
CA MET A 468 14.27 -10.81 13.40
C MET A 468 15.50 -11.39 14.12
N ASN A 469 15.49 -11.48 15.46
CA ASN A 469 16.57 -12.15 16.20
C ASN A 469 16.74 -13.61 15.76
N ALA A 470 15.64 -14.37 15.67
CA ALA A 470 15.66 -15.77 15.30
C ALA A 470 15.89 -15.99 13.80
N GLN A 471 15.41 -15.08 12.94
CA GLN A 471 15.69 -15.07 11.50
C GLN A 471 17.20 -14.91 11.23
N ILE A 472 17.90 -14.00 11.95
CA ILE A 472 19.37 -13.86 11.83
C ILE A 472 20.08 -15.17 12.18
N ASP A 473 19.69 -15.84 13.27
CA ASP A 473 20.33 -17.10 13.66
C ASP A 473 20.11 -18.21 12.61
N LEU A 474 18.90 -18.32 12.07
CA LEU A 474 18.59 -19.26 10.99
C LEU A 474 19.42 -18.96 9.73
N ILE A 475 19.50 -17.70 9.31
CA ILE A 475 20.29 -17.28 8.13
C ILE A 475 21.77 -17.57 8.34
N LEU A 476 22.33 -17.20 9.50
CA LEU A 476 23.75 -17.42 9.80
C LEU A 476 24.09 -18.90 9.86
N ASN A 477 23.31 -19.71 10.58
CA ASN A 477 23.56 -21.14 10.67
C ASN A 477 23.49 -21.79 9.28
N ALA A 478 22.46 -21.49 8.49
CA ALA A 478 22.33 -22.04 7.15
C ALA A 478 23.48 -21.61 6.22
N ILE A 479 23.84 -20.33 6.17
CA ILE A 479 24.92 -19.85 5.29
C ILE A 479 26.29 -20.41 5.71
N LEU A 480 26.58 -20.46 7.01
CA LEU A 480 27.87 -20.90 7.54
C LEU A 480 28.03 -22.45 7.58
N GLU A 481 26.95 -23.22 7.37
CA GLU A 481 27.01 -24.68 7.18
C GLU A 481 27.17 -25.10 5.72
N ILE A 482 27.05 -24.17 4.77
CA ILE A 482 27.10 -24.43 3.31
C ILE A 482 28.51 -24.21 2.71
N GLU A 483 29.40 -23.48 3.39
CA GLU A 483 30.82 -23.30 3.02
C GLU A 483 31.78 -24.20 3.82
#